data_AF-A0A7J6QB72-F1
#
_entry.id   AF-A0A7J6QB72-F1
#
_cell.length_a   1.000
_cell.length_b   1.000
_cell.length_c   1.000
_cell.angle_alpha   90.00
_cell.angle_beta   90.00
_cell.angle_gamma   90.00
#
_symmetry.space_group_name_H-M   'P 1'
#
loop_
_entity.id
_entity.type
_entity.pdbx_description
1 polymer ?
#
loop_
_entity_poly.entity_id
_entity_poly.type
_entity_poly.pdbx_seq_one_letter_code
_entity_poly.pdbx_strand_id
1 'polypeptide(L)'
;GDNEPTQAYVTVVGDDNLQVHWVSASSEQGSVSYQRPGTTTPTRYDETSSPRTYNGQDMCSALAIFIGFRDPGYFHSVTIPNLEPGSVITIHNAASVSRSFSPHPRIPASDPTRHSVALLGDLGVNGNHISGAHGLGTMEFPPPDPSPSLVHLQENERLRLTILYGDLAYANGYGIIWDQFGAEMEDRFAMRTPFVTSVGNHEYVSTGNPEGWYPDFGNYDQLDSGGECGVPFSHRYPIGDGSKANYWFSFDFGLVHYVMMSTEHNYLNGSAQHQWLEDDLASVDRTKTPWVIVTGHRAMYQTCKGFQLDQEVAEHLISDVGPLLTKNRVDVFVAGHYHLYERTAAINGVVHVLAGSPRLMEGPCERMKTPWYRKGLLTHGYVELDVVNSSLLNFTYWGYNATLGSITVQDAFYVSKP
;
A
#
# COMPACT_ATOMS: atom_id res chain seq x y z
N GLY A 1 -10.45 24.89 -7.62
CA GLY A 1 -9.79 26.12 -7.09
C GLY A 1 -8.89 25.73 -5.93
N ASP A 2 -8.03 26.60 -5.41
CA ASP A 2 -6.96 26.17 -4.48
C ASP A 2 -7.46 25.45 -3.21
N ASN A 3 -8.68 25.75 -2.74
CA ASN A 3 -9.31 25.08 -1.59
C ASN A 3 -10.16 23.85 -1.95
N GLU A 4 -10.12 23.39 -3.18
CA GLU A 4 -10.84 22.18 -3.61
C GLU A 4 -10.25 20.93 -2.96
N PRO A 5 -11.09 20.03 -2.39
CA PRO A 5 -10.63 18.74 -1.93
C PRO A 5 -10.12 17.91 -3.12
N THR A 6 -8.83 17.60 -3.08
CA THR A 6 -8.17 16.76 -4.11
C THR A 6 -7.40 15.63 -3.43
N GLN A 7 -6.96 14.66 -4.23
CA GLN A 7 -6.24 13.47 -3.77
C GLN A 7 -7.02 12.74 -2.65
N ALA A 8 -8.34 12.78 -2.71
CA ALA A 8 -9.22 12.18 -1.73
C ALA A 8 -9.14 10.66 -1.79
N TYR A 9 -9.23 10.01 -0.63
CA TYR A 9 -9.32 8.57 -0.54
C TYR A 9 -10.01 8.13 0.75
N VAL A 10 -10.40 6.86 0.78
CA VAL A 10 -10.94 6.22 1.97
C VAL A 10 -10.01 5.09 2.36
N THR A 11 -9.73 4.94 3.66
CA THR A 11 -9.00 3.78 4.20
C THR A 11 -9.78 3.17 5.36
N VAL A 12 -9.34 2.01 5.85
CA VAL A 12 -9.90 1.33 7.02
C VAL A 12 -9.15 1.75 8.28
N VAL A 13 -9.87 1.92 9.40
CA VAL A 13 -9.26 2.22 10.70
C VAL A 13 -10.03 1.53 11.83
N GLY A 14 -9.31 0.99 12.81
CA GLY A 14 -9.90 0.21 13.90
C GLY A 14 -10.70 -1.01 13.39
N ASP A 15 -11.75 -1.39 14.11
CA ASP A 15 -12.49 -2.62 13.84
C ASP A 15 -13.64 -2.44 12.84
N ASP A 16 -14.30 -1.28 12.82
CA ASP A 16 -15.52 -1.05 12.02
C ASP A 16 -15.67 0.39 11.49
N ASN A 17 -14.55 1.13 11.41
CA ASN A 17 -14.57 2.49 10.88
C ASN A 17 -13.87 2.60 9.53
N LEU A 18 -14.27 3.63 8.80
CA LEU A 18 -13.59 4.15 7.63
C LEU A 18 -12.96 5.49 7.99
N GLN A 19 -11.93 5.88 7.26
CA GLN A 19 -11.33 7.19 7.39
C GLN A 19 -11.24 7.85 6.03
N VAL A 20 -11.83 9.04 5.90
CA VAL A 20 -11.83 9.85 4.69
C VAL A 20 -10.70 10.84 4.76
N HIS A 21 -9.83 10.86 3.75
CA HIS A 21 -8.69 11.76 3.64
C HIS A 21 -8.81 12.64 2.40
N TRP A 22 -8.23 13.84 2.45
CA TRP A 22 -8.06 14.72 1.29
C TRP A 22 -6.96 15.77 1.51
N VAL A 23 -6.54 16.41 0.42
CA VAL A 23 -5.58 17.52 0.41
C VAL A 23 -6.28 18.81 -0.04
N SER A 24 -5.92 19.94 0.56
CA SER A 24 -6.34 21.27 0.09
C SER A 24 -5.32 22.36 0.43
N ALA A 25 -5.45 23.56 -0.13
CA ALA A 25 -4.62 24.70 0.27
C ALA A 25 -5.05 25.37 1.60
N SER A 26 -6.10 24.89 2.27
CA SER A 26 -6.66 25.53 3.47
C SER A 26 -6.21 24.86 4.77
N SER A 27 -5.75 25.68 5.72
CA SER A 27 -5.49 25.26 7.11
C SER A 27 -6.75 25.21 7.98
N GLU A 28 -7.92 25.53 7.44
CA GLU A 28 -9.18 25.47 8.17
C GLU A 28 -9.68 24.02 8.31
N GLN A 29 -10.46 23.76 9.35
CA GLN A 29 -11.08 22.45 9.53
C GLN A 29 -12.12 22.20 8.43
N GLY A 30 -12.05 21.04 7.78
CA GLY A 30 -13.15 20.52 6.98
C GLY A 30 -14.01 19.53 7.74
N SER A 31 -15.09 19.07 7.12
CA SER A 31 -16.03 18.12 7.70
C SER A 31 -16.56 17.16 6.64
N VAL A 32 -17.13 16.04 7.08
CA VAL A 32 -17.72 15.05 6.20
C VAL A 32 -19.21 14.89 6.52
N SER A 33 -20.02 14.73 5.49
CA SER A 33 -21.37 14.19 5.61
C SER A 33 -21.51 12.97 4.72
N TYR A 34 -22.42 12.06 5.06
CA TYR A 34 -22.77 10.95 4.18
C TYR A 34 -24.29 10.84 4.02
N GLN A 35 -24.71 10.39 2.85
CA GLN A 35 -26.10 10.13 2.51
C GLN A 35 -26.27 8.64 2.24
N ARG A 36 -27.19 8.01 2.97
CA ARG A 36 -27.50 6.59 2.80
C ARG A 36 -28.33 6.35 1.53
N PRO A 37 -28.28 5.16 0.93
CA PRO A 37 -29.12 4.82 -0.20
C PRO A 37 -30.60 5.04 0.10
N GLY A 38 -31.31 5.71 -0.79
CA GLY A 38 -32.76 5.94 -0.67
C GLY A 38 -33.18 7.02 0.34
N THR A 39 -32.25 7.73 0.98
CA THR A 39 -32.57 8.91 1.80
C THR A 39 -32.33 10.20 1.03
N THR A 40 -32.94 11.31 1.45
CA THR A 40 -32.74 12.66 0.86
C THR A 40 -31.97 13.60 1.77
N THR A 41 -31.78 13.22 3.03
CA THR A 41 -31.15 14.06 4.06
C THR A 41 -29.78 13.48 4.40
N PRO A 42 -28.68 14.19 4.12
CA PRO A 42 -27.34 13.80 4.55
C PRO A 42 -27.25 13.79 6.08
N THR A 43 -26.54 12.80 6.62
CA THR A 43 -26.10 12.79 8.02
C THR A 43 -24.77 13.53 8.07
N ARG A 44 -24.74 14.68 8.76
CA ARG A 44 -23.48 15.36 9.06
C ARG A 44 -22.81 14.63 10.22
N TYR A 45 -21.52 14.36 10.07
CA TYR A 45 -20.74 13.82 11.17
C TYR A 45 -20.18 15.00 11.99
N ASP A 46 -20.23 14.88 13.31
CA ASP A 46 -19.90 16.00 14.21
C ASP A 46 -18.38 16.24 14.30
N GLU A 47 -17.56 15.25 13.95
CA GLU A 47 -16.11 15.42 13.89
C GLU A 47 -15.68 16.25 12.68
N THR A 48 -14.71 17.11 12.92
CA THR A 48 -14.03 17.91 11.91
C THR A 48 -12.60 17.43 11.74
N SER A 49 -12.00 17.70 10.58
CA SER A 49 -10.60 17.35 10.35
C SER A 49 -9.68 18.15 11.26
N SER A 50 -8.56 17.57 11.66
CA SER A 50 -7.39 18.28 12.18
C SER A 50 -6.37 18.45 11.04
N PRO A 51 -6.27 19.63 10.39
CA PRO A 51 -5.39 19.82 9.25
C PRO A 51 -3.92 19.69 9.65
N ARG A 52 -3.14 18.94 8.88
CA ARG A 52 -1.71 18.68 9.09
C ARG A 52 -0.92 19.11 7.86
N THR A 53 0.34 19.47 8.03
CA THR A 53 1.26 19.80 6.93
C THR A 53 2.69 19.54 7.37
N TYR A 54 3.63 19.59 6.44
CA TYR A 54 5.07 19.53 6.71
C TYR A 54 5.80 20.60 5.87
N ASN A 55 6.96 21.01 6.35
CA ASN A 55 7.85 21.95 5.68
C ASN A 55 9.10 21.24 5.17
N GLY A 56 9.89 21.92 4.34
CA GLY A 56 11.14 21.38 3.82
C GLY A 56 12.10 20.97 4.94
N GLN A 57 12.13 21.72 6.05
CA GLN A 57 13.03 21.45 7.18
C GLN A 57 12.67 20.18 7.97
N ASP A 58 11.49 19.61 7.77
CA ASP A 58 11.12 18.34 8.40
C ASP A 58 11.80 17.15 7.69
N MET A 59 12.30 17.34 6.46
CA MET A 59 13.00 16.34 5.64
C MET A 59 14.48 16.20 6.01
N CYS A 60 15.13 15.14 5.52
CA CYS A 60 16.46 14.72 5.98
C CYS A 60 17.62 15.02 5.01
N SER A 61 17.37 15.30 3.72
CA SER A 61 18.43 15.61 2.75
C SER A 61 18.19 16.90 1.96
N ALA A 62 19.26 17.54 1.50
CA ALA A 62 19.20 18.80 0.76
C ALA A 62 18.33 18.73 -0.51
N LEU A 63 18.22 17.55 -1.15
CA LEU A 63 17.35 17.35 -2.31
C LEU A 63 15.89 17.60 -1.93
N ALA A 64 15.40 16.88 -0.91
CA ALA A 64 14.03 17.01 -0.40
C ALA A 64 13.75 18.33 0.34
N ILE A 65 14.76 18.91 1.00
CA ILE A 65 14.61 20.16 1.78
C ILE A 65 14.54 21.39 0.86
N PHE A 66 15.37 21.47 -0.18
CA PHE A 66 15.60 22.72 -0.93
C PHE A 66 15.28 22.66 -2.42
N ILE A 67 15.53 21.52 -3.08
CA ILE A 67 15.49 21.44 -4.55
C ILE A 67 14.12 20.92 -5.01
N GLY A 68 13.74 19.75 -4.50
CA GLY A 68 12.48 19.09 -4.82
C GLY A 68 11.35 19.45 -3.87
N PHE A 69 11.60 20.28 -2.85
CA PHE A 69 10.56 20.73 -1.95
C PHE A 69 9.47 21.49 -2.71
N ARG A 70 8.24 21.06 -2.46
CA ARG A 70 7.03 21.76 -2.89
C ARG A 70 6.10 21.78 -1.70
N ASP A 71 5.54 22.94 -1.40
CA ASP A 71 4.50 23.07 -0.37
C ASP A 71 3.39 22.03 -0.63
N PRO A 72 3.12 21.13 0.32
CA PRO A 72 2.16 20.04 0.12
C PRO A 72 0.70 20.47 0.35
N GLY A 73 0.45 21.71 0.75
CA GLY A 73 -0.84 22.13 1.28
C GLY A 73 -1.12 21.51 2.65
N TYR A 74 -2.39 21.24 2.91
CA TYR A 74 -2.89 20.69 4.16
C TYR A 74 -3.58 19.34 3.93
N PHE A 75 -3.20 18.37 4.74
CA PHE A 75 -3.76 17.03 4.80
C PHE A 75 -4.86 17.01 5.84
N HIS A 76 -6.03 16.53 5.45
CA HIS A 76 -7.20 16.44 6.29
C HIS A 76 -7.66 14.99 6.38
N SER A 77 -8.20 14.61 7.54
CA SER A 77 -8.74 13.28 7.78
C SER A 77 -9.94 13.35 8.72
N VAL A 78 -11.01 12.60 8.43
CA VAL A 78 -12.16 12.42 9.32
C VAL A 78 -12.52 10.95 9.38
N THR A 79 -12.61 10.41 10.60
CA THR A 79 -13.07 9.04 10.83
C THR A 79 -14.59 9.01 10.82
N ILE A 80 -15.18 8.09 10.08
CA ILE A 80 -16.63 7.89 9.98
C ILE A 80 -16.97 6.43 10.27
N PRO A 81 -18.20 6.12 10.72
CA PRO A 81 -18.65 4.75 10.82
C PRO A 81 -18.63 4.08 9.44
N ASN A 82 -18.60 2.74 9.42
CA ASN A 82 -18.80 1.99 8.19
C ASN A 82 -20.14 2.35 7.52
N LEU A 83 -20.21 2.15 6.20
CA LEU A 83 -21.30 2.64 5.37
C LEU A 83 -22.17 1.52 4.80
N GLU A 84 -23.41 1.85 4.48
CA GLU A 84 -24.26 0.97 3.68
C GLU A 84 -23.80 1.03 2.21
N PRO A 85 -23.82 -0.10 1.46
CA PRO A 85 -23.48 -0.10 0.04
C PRO A 85 -24.28 0.93 -0.77
N GLY A 86 -23.60 1.79 -1.52
CA GLY A 86 -24.22 2.86 -2.31
C GLY A 86 -24.40 4.19 -1.57
N SER A 87 -23.86 4.32 -0.35
CA SER A 87 -23.80 5.60 0.35
C SER A 87 -22.92 6.60 -0.40
N VAL A 88 -23.31 7.87 -0.38
CA VAL A 88 -22.53 8.99 -0.95
C VAL A 88 -21.85 9.74 0.18
N ILE A 89 -20.53 9.87 0.12
CA ILE A 89 -19.75 10.76 0.99
C ILE A 89 -19.65 12.12 0.33
N THR A 90 -19.78 13.19 1.11
CA THR A 90 -19.47 14.56 0.72
C THR A 90 -18.44 15.15 1.69
N ILE A 91 -17.29 15.52 1.15
CA ILE A 91 -16.28 16.32 1.84
C ILE A 91 -16.71 17.79 1.72
N HIS A 92 -16.75 18.49 2.85
CA HIS A 92 -16.98 19.93 2.95
C HIS A 92 -15.70 20.58 3.44
N ASN A 93 -15.07 21.36 2.57
CA ASN A 93 -13.85 22.08 2.91
C ASN A 93 -14.12 23.60 3.01
N ALA A 94 -13.08 24.34 3.38
CA ALA A 94 -13.11 25.79 3.47
C ALA A 94 -13.74 26.47 2.23
N ALA A 95 -14.33 27.65 2.44
CA ALA A 95 -14.98 28.45 1.39
C ALA A 95 -16.15 27.76 0.66
N SER A 96 -16.84 26.82 1.33
CA SER A 96 -18.01 26.09 0.78
C SER A 96 -17.70 25.25 -0.47
N VAL A 97 -16.44 24.87 -0.68
CA VAL A 97 -16.06 23.93 -1.74
C VAL A 97 -16.31 22.51 -1.23
N SER A 98 -16.91 21.67 -2.07
CA SER A 98 -17.22 20.29 -1.71
C SER A 98 -16.91 19.32 -2.83
N ARG A 99 -16.64 18.07 -2.45
CA ARG A 99 -16.46 16.94 -3.37
C ARG A 99 -17.24 15.75 -2.86
N SER A 100 -17.98 15.09 -3.76
CA SER A 100 -18.80 13.94 -3.41
C SER A 100 -18.43 12.70 -4.21
N PHE A 101 -18.54 11.53 -3.58
CA PHE A 101 -18.22 10.24 -4.20
C PHE A 101 -18.87 9.07 -3.44
N SER A 102 -18.82 7.87 -4.02
CA SER A 102 -19.47 6.69 -3.47
C SER A 102 -18.48 5.53 -3.35
N PRO A 103 -17.84 5.35 -2.19
CA PRO A 103 -16.94 4.24 -1.97
C PRO A 103 -17.71 2.94 -1.70
N HIS A 104 -17.08 1.81 -2.01
CA HIS A 104 -17.47 0.52 -1.43
C HIS A 104 -17.23 0.56 0.09
N PRO A 105 -18.16 0.00 0.89
CA PRO A 105 -17.98 -0.05 2.33
C PRO A 105 -16.92 -1.08 2.73
N ARG A 106 -16.47 -1.01 3.98
CA ARG A 106 -15.66 -2.06 4.58
C ARG A 106 -16.51 -3.32 4.74
N ILE A 107 -15.94 -4.48 4.43
CA ILE A 107 -16.56 -5.76 4.75
C ILE A 107 -16.16 -6.12 6.19
N PRO A 108 -17.11 -6.19 7.14
CA PRO A 108 -16.77 -6.46 8.54
C PRO A 108 -16.11 -7.83 8.74
N ALA A 109 -15.33 -7.98 9.82
CA ALA A 109 -14.77 -9.26 10.21
C ALA A 109 -15.88 -10.33 10.32
N SER A 110 -15.59 -11.58 9.94
CA SER A 110 -16.53 -12.72 9.87
C SER A 110 -17.59 -12.69 8.76
N ASP A 111 -17.72 -11.60 8.01
CA ASP A 111 -18.64 -11.55 6.87
C ASP A 111 -18.09 -12.43 5.71
N PRO A 112 -18.83 -13.48 5.28
CA PRO A 112 -18.39 -14.43 4.27
C PRO A 112 -18.58 -13.94 2.83
N THR A 113 -18.96 -12.67 2.62
CA THR A 113 -19.17 -12.10 1.29
C THR A 113 -17.91 -12.24 0.45
N ARG A 114 -18.01 -13.01 -0.65
CA ARG A 114 -16.92 -13.19 -1.61
C ARG A 114 -16.56 -11.86 -2.26
N HIS A 115 -15.28 -11.52 -2.27
CA HIS A 115 -14.78 -10.26 -2.80
C HIS A 115 -13.36 -10.38 -3.34
N SER A 116 -12.96 -9.41 -4.15
CA SER A 116 -11.60 -9.29 -4.67
C SER A 116 -10.81 -8.19 -3.96
N VAL A 117 -9.52 -8.44 -3.76
CA VAL A 117 -8.53 -7.51 -3.22
C VAL A 117 -7.41 -7.36 -4.24
N ALA A 118 -7.06 -6.12 -4.57
CA ALA A 118 -5.88 -5.82 -5.38
C ALA A 118 -4.66 -5.71 -4.49
N LEU A 119 -3.61 -6.45 -4.84
CA LEU A 119 -2.33 -6.47 -4.16
C LEU A 119 -1.26 -5.93 -5.12
N LEU A 120 -0.73 -4.76 -4.78
CA LEU A 120 0.24 -3.99 -5.59
C LEU A 120 1.46 -3.65 -4.73
N GLY A 121 2.66 -3.72 -5.28
CA GLY A 121 3.85 -3.05 -4.75
C GLY A 121 4.48 -2.24 -5.88
N ASP A 122 5.25 -1.21 -5.56
CA ASP A 122 6.14 -0.55 -6.55
C ASP A 122 5.36 0.10 -7.70
N LEU A 123 4.32 0.87 -7.36
CA LEU A 123 3.40 1.40 -8.36
C LEU A 123 4.02 2.55 -9.16
N GLY A 124 4.54 3.57 -8.49
CA GLY A 124 4.99 4.81 -9.11
C GLY A 124 3.87 5.56 -9.84
N VAL A 125 4.26 6.56 -10.64
CA VAL A 125 3.32 7.37 -11.44
C VAL A 125 3.45 7.04 -12.93
N ASN A 126 2.49 7.47 -13.76
CA ASN A 126 2.64 7.34 -15.21
C ASN A 126 3.65 8.40 -15.73
N GLY A 127 4.48 8.02 -16.69
CA GLY A 127 5.49 8.90 -17.29
C GLY A 127 6.83 8.18 -17.46
N ASN A 128 7.77 8.77 -18.20
CA ASN A 128 9.11 8.20 -18.40
C ASN A 128 9.92 8.26 -17.09
N HIS A 129 9.78 7.27 -16.22
CA HIS A 129 10.71 7.02 -15.14
C HIS A 129 11.92 6.27 -15.71
N ILE A 130 13.04 6.97 -15.85
CA ILE A 130 14.33 6.30 -15.99
C ILE A 130 14.62 5.66 -14.63
N SER A 131 14.52 4.34 -14.57
CA SER A 131 15.08 3.50 -13.52
C SER A 131 16.52 3.93 -13.22
N GLY A 132 16.77 4.50 -12.05
CA GLY A 132 18.12 4.84 -11.62
C GLY A 132 18.13 5.79 -10.43
N ALA A 133 19.20 5.70 -9.64
CA ALA A 133 19.52 6.47 -8.43
C ALA A 133 19.55 8.01 -8.58
N HIS A 134 19.02 8.55 -9.68
CA HIS A 134 18.98 9.96 -10.00
C HIS A 134 17.58 10.54 -10.19
N GLY A 135 16.51 9.73 -10.13
CA GLY A 135 15.15 10.21 -9.82
C GLY A 135 14.65 11.47 -10.55
N LEU A 136 15.12 11.76 -11.77
CA LEU A 136 14.61 12.86 -12.56
C LEU A 136 13.34 12.40 -13.27
N GLY A 137 12.30 12.12 -12.48
CA GLY A 137 10.95 11.96 -12.99
C GLY A 137 10.49 13.30 -13.55
N THR A 138 10.30 13.39 -14.86
CA THR A 138 9.59 14.54 -15.43
C THR A 138 8.12 14.37 -15.10
N MET A 139 7.51 15.37 -14.47
CA MET A 139 6.04 15.45 -14.40
C MET A 139 5.46 15.33 -15.80
N GLU A 140 4.33 14.65 -15.90
CA GLU A 140 3.46 14.75 -17.06
C GLU A 140 2.08 15.14 -16.56
N PHE A 141 1.63 16.37 -16.89
CA PHE A 141 0.33 16.88 -16.49
C PHE A 141 -0.44 17.40 -17.72
N PRO A 142 -1.69 16.95 -17.97
CA PRO A 142 -2.43 15.94 -17.20
C PRO A 142 -1.71 14.57 -17.20
N PRO A 143 -1.89 13.74 -16.15
CA PRO A 143 -1.21 12.45 -16.08
C PRO A 143 -1.56 11.61 -17.32
N PRO A 144 -0.59 10.89 -17.89
CA PRO A 144 -0.83 10.08 -19.07
C PRO A 144 -1.85 8.97 -18.79
N ASP A 145 -2.38 8.40 -19.87
CA ASP A 145 -3.33 7.29 -19.80
C ASP A 145 -2.81 6.19 -18.85
N PRO A 146 -3.70 5.60 -18.03
CA PRO A 146 -3.30 4.57 -17.08
C PRO A 146 -2.68 3.38 -17.80
N SER A 147 -1.66 2.78 -17.18
CA SER A 147 -1.12 1.50 -17.66
C SER A 147 -2.24 0.46 -17.87
N PRO A 148 -2.10 -0.47 -18.85
CA PRO A 148 -3.12 -1.49 -19.12
C PRO A 148 -3.54 -2.29 -17.86
N SER A 149 -2.59 -2.56 -16.95
CA SER A 149 -2.84 -3.24 -15.67
C SER A 149 -3.86 -2.49 -14.81
N LEU A 150 -3.75 -1.16 -14.74
CA LEU A 150 -4.64 -0.31 -13.97
C LEU A 150 -6.00 -0.14 -14.63
N VAL A 151 -6.07 -0.06 -15.97
CA VAL A 151 -7.35 -0.09 -16.70
C VAL A 151 -8.10 -1.39 -16.38
N HIS A 152 -7.42 -2.52 -16.51
CA HIS A 152 -8.00 -3.83 -16.19
C HIS A 152 -8.46 -3.91 -14.73
N LEU A 153 -7.70 -3.35 -13.79
CA LEU A 153 -8.09 -3.30 -12.39
C LEU A 153 -9.33 -2.42 -12.14
N GLN A 154 -9.43 -1.28 -12.82
CA GLN A 154 -10.60 -0.38 -12.73
C GLN A 154 -11.87 -1.04 -13.26
N GLU A 155 -11.78 -1.96 -14.20
CA GLU A 155 -12.94 -2.67 -14.73
C GLU A 155 -13.42 -3.81 -13.81
N ASN A 156 -12.67 -4.16 -12.77
CA ASN A 156 -13.03 -5.25 -11.86
C ASN A 156 -14.13 -4.85 -10.86
N GLU A 157 -15.39 -5.16 -11.17
CA GLU A 157 -16.55 -4.85 -10.32
C GLU A 157 -16.59 -5.59 -8.97
N ARG A 158 -15.77 -6.63 -8.77
CA ARG A 158 -15.67 -7.38 -7.49
C ARG A 158 -14.62 -6.81 -6.55
N LEU A 159 -13.81 -5.85 -7.00
CA LEU A 159 -12.80 -5.20 -6.18
C LEU A 159 -13.46 -4.48 -5.00
N ARG A 160 -13.02 -4.78 -3.78
CA ARG A 160 -13.52 -4.18 -2.53
C ARG A 160 -12.43 -3.58 -1.66
N LEU A 161 -11.16 -3.89 -1.91
CA LEU A 161 -10.02 -3.39 -1.18
C LEU A 161 -8.82 -3.31 -2.12
N THR A 162 -8.03 -2.25 -1.99
CA THR A 162 -6.74 -2.11 -2.70
C THR A 162 -5.65 -1.92 -1.66
N ILE A 163 -4.62 -2.75 -1.73
CA ILE A 163 -3.44 -2.70 -0.85
C ILE A 163 -2.22 -2.40 -1.71
N LEU A 164 -1.51 -1.34 -1.38
CA LEU A 164 -0.24 -0.95 -1.98
C LEU A 164 0.88 -1.02 -0.94
N TYR A 165 1.67 -2.09 -0.96
CA TYR A 165 2.59 -2.45 0.13
C TYR A 165 4.01 -1.87 -0.02
N GLY A 166 4.11 -0.57 -0.22
CA GLY A 166 5.37 0.17 -0.31
C GLY A 166 5.78 0.56 -1.73
N ASP A 167 6.70 1.52 -1.79
CA ASP A 167 7.16 2.18 -3.01
C ASP A 167 5.99 2.76 -3.81
N LEU A 168 5.37 3.77 -3.22
CA LEU A 168 4.10 4.31 -3.68
C LEU A 168 4.30 5.14 -4.95
N ALA A 169 5.00 6.27 -4.80
CA ALA A 169 5.10 7.30 -5.83
C ALA A 169 6.47 7.36 -6.52
N TYR A 170 7.52 6.83 -5.88
CA TYR A 170 8.92 7.08 -6.24
C TYR A 170 9.24 8.58 -6.36
N ALA A 171 8.68 9.39 -5.44
CA ALA A 171 8.87 10.82 -5.43
C ALA A 171 10.33 11.20 -5.10
N ASN A 172 10.97 10.43 -4.23
CA ASN A 172 12.41 10.46 -3.97
C ASN A 172 12.97 11.89 -3.79
N GLY A 173 12.26 12.71 -3.02
CA GLY A 173 12.63 14.09 -2.69
C GLY A 173 11.97 15.15 -3.57
N TYR A 174 11.27 14.78 -4.64
CA TYR A 174 10.52 15.69 -5.51
C TYR A 174 9.03 15.69 -5.15
N GLY A 175 8.63 16.60 -4.26
CA GLY A 175 7.28 16.63 -3.67
C GLY A 175 6.13 16.72 -4.67
N ILE A 176 6.39 17.24 -5.87
CA ILE A 176 5.39 17.31 -6.95
C ILE A 176 4.95 15.94 -7.49
N ILE A 177 5.80 14.91 -7.39
CA ILE A 177 5.47 13.55 -7.83
C ILE A 177 4.42 12.93 -6.90
N TRP A 178 4.43 13.28 -5.61
CA TRP A 178 3.37 12.87 -4.70
C TRP A 178 1.99 13.44 -5.09
N ASP A 179 1.93 14.68 -5.58
CA ASP A 179 0.68 15.26 -6.05
C ASP A 179 0.17 14.57 -7.32
N GLN A 180 1.07 14.23 -8.24
CA GLN A 180 0.72 13.41 -9.41
C GLN A 180 0.20 12.04 -8.99
N PHE A 181 0.88 11.36 -8.06
CA PHE A 181 0.45 10.06 -7.55
C PHE A 181 -0.95 10.13 -6.93
N GLY A 182 -1.19 11.12 -6.06
CA GLY A 182 -2.50 11.33 -5.46
C GLY A 182 -3.59 11.57 -6.51
N ALA A 183 -3.31 12.39 -7.53
CA ALA A 183 -4.25 12.65 -8.63
C ALA A 183 -4.53 11.42 -9.49
N GLU A 184 -3.54 10.56 -9.73
CA GLU A 184 -3.73 9.31 -10.48
C GLU A 184 -4.55 8.28 -9.71
N MET A 185 -4.41 8.24 -8.38
CA MET A 185 -5.09 7.25 -7.54
C MET A 185 -6.52 7.64 -7.17
N GLU A 186 -6.78 8.94 -6.97
CA GLU A 186 -8.01 9.51 -6.43
C GLU A 186 -9.30 8.92 -7.04
N ASP A 187 -9.67 9.33 -8.26
CA ASP A 187 -10.97 8.96 -8.86
C ASP A 187 -11.02 7.50 -9.33
N ARG A 188 -9.86 6.90 -9.55
CA ARG A 188 -9.71 5.60 -10.21
C ARG A 188 -9.77 4.44 -9.24
N PHE A 189 -9.26 4.63 -8.02
CA PHE A 189 -9.12 3.57 -7.03
C PHE A 189 -9.52 4.05 -5.63
N ALA A 190 -8.91 5.14 -5.19
CA ALA A 190 -8.84 5.49 -3.79
C ALA A 190 -10.15 6.06 -3.23
N MET A 191 -10.99 6.65 -4.08
CA MET A 191 -12.38 7.04 -3.75
C MET A 191 -13.40 5.91 -3.97
N ARG A 192 -13.02 4.83 -4.66
CA ARG A 192 -13.94 3.74 -5.02
C ARG A 192 -13.89 2.56 -4.05
N THR A 193 -12.71 2.20 -3.56
CA THR A 193 -12.52 1.15 -2.56
C THR A 193 -11.61 1.65 -1.47
N PRO A 194 -11.74 1.16 -0.22
CA PRO A 194 -10.70 1.35 0.79
C PRO A 194 -9.30 1.09 0.20
N PHE A 195 -8.41 2.06 0.38
CA PHE A 195 -7.06 2.11 -0.15
C PHE A 195 -6.08 2.13 1.02
N VAL A 196 -5.36 1.02 1.19
CA VAL A 196 -4.42 0.81 2.29
C VAL A 196 -3.01 0.81 1.72
N THR A 197 -2.11 1.56 2.36
CA THR A 197 -0.72 1.66 1.95
C THR A 197 0.21 1.25 3.09
N SER A 198 1.39 0.74 2.77
CA SER A 198 2.51 0.64 3.71
C SER A 198 3.74 1.33 3.16
N VAL A 199 4.77 1.45 3.99
CA VAL A 199 6.02 2.12 3.66
C VAL A 199 6.97 1.17 2.92
N GLY A 200 7.64 1.66 1.87
CA GLY A 200 8.79 1.02 1.22
C GLY A 200 10.07 1.82 1.41
N ASN A 201 11.17 1.37 0.80
CA ASN A 201 12.47 2.04 0.94
C ASN A 201 12.44 3.43 0.27
N HIS A 202 11.70 3.60 -0.82
CA HIS A 202 11.54 4.90 -1.48
C HIS A 202 10.70 5.91 -0.69
N GLU A 203 10.01 5.49 0.37
CA GLU A 203 9.36 6.42 1.29
C GLU A 203 10.26 6.78 2.49
N TYR A 204 11.11 5.87 2.96
CA TYR A 204 11.72 5.98 4.29
C TYR A 204 13.26 5.98 4.34
N VAL A 205 13.92 5.20 3.48
CA VAL A 205 15.36 5.00 3.56
C VAL A 205 16.09 6.24 3.06
N SER A 206 16.76 6.91 4.00
CA SER A 206 17.56 8.11 3.74
C SER A 206 18.75 8.15 4.69
N THR A 207 19.94 8.35 4.14
CA THR A 207 21.12 8.71 4.93
C THR A 207 20.81 9.91 5.84
N GLY A 208 21.15 9.80 7.12
CA GLY A 208 20.95 10.87 8.10
C GLY A 208 19.51 11.05 8.59
N ASN A 209 18.60 10.11 8.30
CA ASN A 209 17.30 10.03 8.97
C ASN A 209 17.51 9.85 10.50
N PRO A 210 17.06 10.81 11.35
CA PRO A 210 17.28 10.74 12.79
C PRO A 210 16.53 9.58 13.47
N GLU A 211 15.44 9.10 12.86
CA GLU A 211 14.66 7.96 13.33
C GLU A 211 15.02 6.66 12.58
N GLY A 212 15.98 6.72 11.67
CA GLY A 212 16.35 5.61 10.78
C GLY A 212 16.91 4.40 11.52
N TRP A 213 16.66 3.21 10.94
CA TRP A 213 17.25 1.96 11.40
C TRP A 213 18.44 1.59 10.52
N TYR A 214 19.64 1.52 11.11
CA TYR A 214 20.90 1.28 10.40
C TYR A 214 21.59 0.00 10.90
N PRO A 215 21.10 -1.19 10.51
CA PRO A 215 21.81 -2.43 10.79
C PRO A 215 23.12 -2.52 9.98
N ASP A 216 23.97 -3.50 10.30
CA ASP A 216 25.25 -3.76 9.61
C ASP A 216 25.10 -4.55 8.30
N PHE A 217 23.87 -4.85 7.90
CA PHE A 217 23.49 -5.54 6.67
C PHE A 217 22.46 -4.72 5.87
N GLY A 218 22.26 -5.08 4.61
CA GLY A 218 21.25 -4.41 3.77
C GLY A 218 21.64 -2.98 3.38
N ASN A 219 20.69 -2.25 2.81
CA ASN A 219 20.94 -0.93 2.21
C ASN A 219 20.18 0.22 2.91
N TYR A 220 19.96 0.11 4.23
CA TYR A 220 19.15 1.07 5.01
C TYR A 220 19.78 2.45 5.23
N ASP A 221 21.03 2.67 4.83
CA ASP A 221 21.72 3.98 4.86
C ASP A 221 21.89 4.59 3.47
N GLN A 222 21.02 4.26 2.51
CA GLN A 222 21.03 4.83 1.16
C GLN A 222 20.08 6.03 1.05
N LEU A 223 20.06 6.67 -0.12
CA LEU A 223 19.21 7.82 -0.44
C LEU A 223 18.02 7.40 -1.30
N ASP A 224 17.45 6.22 -1.05
CA ASP A 224 16.34 5.66 -1.84
C ASP A 224 15.14 6.63 -1.84
N SER A 225 14.80 7.18 -0.66
CA SER A 225 13.75 8.18 -0.51
C SER A 225 14.17 9.60 -0.91
N GLY A 226 15.40 9.81 -1.39
CA GLY A 226 15.94 11.12 -1.75
C GLY A 226 15.94 12.17 -0.63
N GLY A 227 15.86 11.76 0.64
CA GLY A 227 15.78 12.66 1.78
C GLY A 227 14.41 12.84 2.39
N GLU A 228 13.38 12.18 1.86
CA GLU A 228 12.01 12.27 2.42
C GLU A 228 11.85 11.66 3.82
N CYS A 229 12.61 10.61 4.14
CA CYS A 229 12.68 9.98 5.45
C CYS A 229 11.33 9.72 6.16
N GLY A 230 10.32 9.31 5.39
CA GLY A 230 8.99 8.97 5.87
C GLY A 230 8.04 10.15 6.09
N VAL A 231 8.50 11.39 5.95
CA VAL A 231 7.69 12.58 6.25
C VAL A 231 6.49 12.71 5.30
N PRO A 232 6.62 12.67 3.97
CA PRO A 232 5.45 12.74 3.08
C PRO A 232 4.50 11.56 3.28
N PHE A 233 5.03 10.34 3.39
CA PHE A 233 4.24 9.13 3.60
C PHE A 233 3.35 9.25 4.85
N SER A 234 3.94 9.61 5.99
CA SER A 234 3.22 9.73 7.27
C SER A 234 2.16 10.83 7.27
N HIS A 235 2.29 11.85 6.42
CA HIS A 235 1.31 12.91 6.30
C HIS A 235 0.18 12.58 5.31
N ARG A 236 0.55 11.99 4.16
CA ARG A 236 -0.34 11.66 3.04
C ARG A 236 -1.18 10.41 3.30
N TYR A 237 -0.58 9.39 3.90
CA TYR A 237 -1.20 8.09 4.14
C TYR A 237 -1.13 7.62 5.61
N PRO A 238 -1.57 8.43 6.58
CA PRO A 238 -1.61 7.99 7.96
C PRO A 238 -2.75 7.00 8.19
N ILE A 239 -2.52 6.07 9.11
CA ILE A 239 -3.57 5.28 9.73
C ILE A 239 -3.86 5.88 11.11
N GLY A 240 -5.11 6.30 11.34
CA GLY A 240 -5.51 7.00 12.56
C GLY A 240 -5.42 8.51 12.42
N ASP A 241 -5.38 9.25 13.53
CA ASP A 241 -5.46 10.73 13.52
C ASP A 241 -4.24 11.45 12.91
N GLY A 242 -3.22 10.71 12.49
CA GLY A 242 -1.99 11.23 11.91
C GLY A 242 -1.12 12.01 12.89
N SER A 243 -1.38 11.91 14.21
CA SER A 243 -0.56 12.55 15.25
C SER A 243 0.79 11.84 15.44
N LYS A 244 0.87 10.56 15.07
CA LYS A 244 2.10 9.76 15.05
C LYS A 244 2.14 8.95 13.77
N ALA A 245 3.33 8.87 13.16
CA ALA A 245 3.54 7.98 12.04
C ALA A 245 3.36 6.54 12.50
N ASN A 246 2.53 5.79 11.78
CA ASN A 246 2.33 4.36 12.02
C ASN A 246 2.80 3.59 10.79
N TYR A 247 3.93 2.90 10.92
CA TYR A 247 4.57 2.20 9.82
C TYR A 247 4.24 0.70 9.77
N TRP A 248 3.67 0.15 10.84
CA TRP A 248 3.20 -1.22 10.89
C TRP A 248 1.88 -1.33 11.66
N PHE A 249 0.90 -2.00 11.07
CA PHE A 249 -0.45 -2.10 11.61
C PHE A 249 -1.18 -3.30 11.03
N SER A 250 -2.32 -3.66 11.60
CA SER A 250 -3.17 -4.74 11.12
C SER A 250 -4.63 -4.29 11.06
N PHE A 251 -5.43 -5.01 10.28
CA PHE A 251 -6.88 -4.79 10.21
C PHE A 251 -7.60 -6.03 9.68
N ASP A 252 -8.84 -6.21 10.11
CA ASP A 252 -9.73 -7.24 9.56
C ASP A 252 -10.55 -6.69 8.38
N PHE A 253 -10.71 -7.50 7.34
CA PHE A 253 -11.59 -7.24 6.22
C PHE A 253 -12.21 -8.55 5.72
N GLY A 254 -13.53 -8.71 5.94
CA GLY A 254 -14.24 -9.97 5.67
C GLY A 254 -13.65 -11.15 6.45
N LEU A 255 -13.19 -12.17 5.74
CA LEU A 255 -12.61 -13.39 6.32
C LEU A 255 -11.09 -13.35 6.49
N VAL A 256 -10.46 -12.20 6.27
CA VAL A 256 -9.00 -12.06 6.26
C VAL A 256 -8.56 -11.03 7.29
N HIS A 257 -7.56 -11.42 8.08
CA HIS A 257 -6.77 -10.50 8.89
C HIS A 257 -5.51 -10.13 8.11
N TYR A 258 -5.38 -8.84 7.78
CA TYR A 258 -4.26 -8.28 7.04
C TYR A 258 -3.26 -7.65 8.00
N VAL A 259 -1.98 -7.95 7.82
CA VAL A 259 -0.89 -7.37 8.59
C VAL A 259 0.04 -6.62 7.65
N MET A 260 0.17 -5.32 7.86
CA MET A 260 1.10 -4.45 7.15
C MET A 260 2.34 -4.29 8.03
N MET A 261 3.42 -5.03 7.75
CA MET A 261 4.70 -4.82 8.43
C MET A 261 5.60 -3.89 7.62
N SER A 262 6.47 -3.14 8.31
CA SER A 262 7.53 -2.34 7.70
C SER A 262 8.84 -3.11 7.64
N THR A 263 9.36 -3.28 6.43
CA THR A 263 10.71 -3.82 6.21
C THR A 263 11.81 -2.76 6.34
N GLU A 264 11.44 -1.49 6.54
CA GLU A 264 12.36 -0.35 6.64
C GLU A 264 12.64 0.06 8.10
N HIS A 265 11.99 -0.60 9.04
CA HIS A 265 12.19 -0.45 10.47
C HIS A 265 12.66 -1.77 11.07
N ASN A 266 13.27 -1.70 12.26
CA ASN A 266 13.84 -2.87 12.91
C ASN A 266 12.78 -3.96 13.14
N TYR A 267 12.88 -5.07 12.40
CA TYR A 267 12.01 -6.25 12.51
C TYR A 267 12.70 -7.44 13.17
N LEU A 268 13.96 -7.28 13.61
CA LEU A 268 14.73 -8.33 14.26
C LEU A 268 14.10 -8.71 15.61
N ASN A 269 14.37 -9.93 16.05
CA ASN A 269 13.90 -10.41 17.35
C ASN A 269 14.26 -9.44 18.49
N GLY A 270 13.27 -9.11 19.31
CA GLY A 270 13.38 -8.16 20.42
C GLY A 270 13.13 -6.70 20.05
N SER A 271 12.90 -6.38 18.77
CA SER A 271 12.46 -5.04 18.37
C SER A 271 11.00 -4.78 18.74
N ALA A 272 10.61 -3.50 18.78
CA ALA A 272 9.22 -3.11 19.04
C ALA A 272 8.25 -3.65 17.98
N GLN A 273 8.63 -3.60 16.70
CA GLN A 273 7.81 -4.15 15.62
C GLN A 273 7.72 -5.68 15.69
N HIS A 274 8.81 -6.38 16.02
CA HIS A 274 8.80 -7.83 16.14
C HIS A 274 7.89 -8.30 17.27
N GLN A 275 7.97 -7.65 18.44
CA GLN A 275 7.08 -7.94 19.55
C GLN A 275 5.61 -7.65 19.19
N TRP A 276 5.35 -6.51 18.56
CA TRP A 276 4.01 -6.17 18.07
C TRP A 276 3.48 -7.23 17.09
N LEU A 277 4.30 -7.67 16.13
CA LEU A 277 3.94 -8.68 15.15
C LEU A 277 3.64 -10.04 15.81
N GLU A 278 4.43 -10.43 16.81
CA GLU A 278 4.15 -11.65 17.59
C GLU A 278 2.80 -11.56 18.32
N ASP A 279 2.55 -10.43 19.01
CA ASP A 279 1.32 -10.20 19.77
C ASP A 279 0.08 -10.15 18.87
N ASP A 280 0.18 -9.42 17.75
CA ASP A 280 -0.89 -9.26 16.76
C ASP A 280 -1.28 -10.62 16.16
N LEU A 281 -0.31 -11.37 15.61
CA LEU A 281 -0.55 -12.68 15.02
C LEU A 281 -1.08 -13.71 16.04
N ALA A 282 -0.67 -13.62 17.30
CA ALA A 282 -1.18 -14.48 18.36
C ALA A 282 -2.61 -14.13 18.79
N SER A 283 -3.05 -12.89 18.55
CA SER A 283 -4.37 -12.39 18.93
C SER A 283 -5.49 -12.73 17.93
N VAL A 284 -5.13 -13.20 16.72
CA VAL A 284 -6.09 -13.44 15.63
C VAL A 284 -7.16 -14.47 16.02
N ASP A 285 -8.42 -14.03 16.05
CA ASP A 285 -9.57 -14.91 16.18
C ASP A 285 -9.89 -15.59 14.84
N ARG A 286 -9.32 -16.77 14.65
CA ARG A 286 -9.49 -17.62 13.45
C ARG A 286 -10.95 -18.01 13.16
N THR A 287 -11.87 -17.85 14.10
CA THR A 287 -13.30 -18.10 13.86
C THR A 287 -13.97 -16.95 13.10
N LYS A 288 -13.39 -15.74 13.18
CA LYS A 288 -13.82 -14.55 12.43
C LYS A 288 -12.99 -14.37 11.16
N THR A 289 -11.67 -14.46 11.29
CA THR A 289 -10.70 -14.27 10.21
C THR A 289 -9.84 -15.53 10.04
N PRO A 290 -10.38 -16.56 9.37
CA PRO A 290 -9.64 -17.81 9.17
C PRO A 290 -8.37 -17.63 8.33
N TRP A 291 -8.30 -16.58 7.50
CA TRP A 291 -7.14 -16.25 6.69
C TRP A 291 -6.28 -15.17 7.35
N VAL A 292 -4.96 -15.35 7.33
CA VAL A 292 -4.01 -14.28 7.66
C VAL A 292 -3.05 -14.06 6.50
N ILE A 293 -2.95 -12.81 6.07
CA ILE A 293 -2.03 -12.37 5.04
C ILE A 293 -1.12 -11.29 5.63
N VAL A 294 0.18 -11.52 5.55
CA VAL A 294 1.19 -10.56 5.97
C VAL A 294 1.80 -9.92 4.74
N THR A 295 1.96 -8.60 4.73
CA THR A 295 2.66 -7.87 3.69
C THR A 295 3.89 -7.21 4.26
N GLY A 296 5.01 -7.27 3.55
CA GLY A 296 6.19 -6.44 3.79
C GLY A 296 6.76 -5.97 2.46
N HIS A 297 7.37 -4.80 2.41
CA HIS A 297 7.82 -4.27 1.11
C HIS A 297 8.98 -5.13 0.54
N ARG A 298 10.03 -5.36 1.33
CA ARG A 298 11.15 -6.22 0.94
C ARG A 298 10.83 -7.71 1.08
N ALA A 299 11.30 -8.50 0.12
CA ALA A 299 10.93 -9.91 -0.01
C ALA A 299 11.78 -10.86 0.84
N MET A 300 11.13 -11.82 1.50
CA MET A 300 11.80 -12.93 2.21
C MET A 300 12.38 -13.99 1.26
N TYR A 301 11.71 -14.24 0.13
CA TYR A 301 12.15 -15.21 -0.88
C TYR A 301 12.09 -14.58 -2.27
N GLN A 302 13.25 -14.52 -2.90
CA GLN A 302 13.45 -14.07 -4.28
C GLN A 302 14.51 -14.97 -4.93
N THR A 303 14.54 -15.02 -6.27
CA THR A 303 15.57 -15.80 -6.97
C THR A 303 16.57 -14.97 -7.78
N CYS A 304 16.42 -13.66 -7.91
CA CYS A 304 17.38 -12.85 -8.65
C CYS A 304 18.76 -12.80 -7.98
N LYS A 305 19.79 -13.20 -8.74
CA LYS A 305 21.20 -13.06 -8.35
C LYS A 305 21.70 -11.63 -8.61
N GLY A 306 22.75 -11.25 -7.90
CA GLY A 306 23.47 -9.98 -8.11
C GLY A 306 23.09 -8.86 -7.14
N PHE A 307 22.10 -9.09 -6.28
CA PHE A 307 21.62 -8.13 -5.28
C PHE A 307 21.96 -8.60 -3.87
N GLN A 308 23.25 -8.52 -3.50
CA GLN A 308 23.73 -9.11 -2.24
C GLN A 308 23.07 -8.50 -0.99
N LEU A 309 22.93 -7.17 -0.93
CA LEU A 309 22.35 -6.50 0.25
C LEU A 309 20.89 -6.92 0.49
N ASP A 310 20.11 -7.10 -0.57
CA ASP A 310 18.74 -7.61 -0.44
C ASP A 310 18.69 -9.09 -0.05
N GLN A 311 19.70 -9.88 -0.44
CA GLN A 311 19.80 -11.28 0.00
C GLN A 311 20.10 -11.35 1.49
N GLU A 312 20.94 -10.46 2.02
CA GLU A 312 21.19 -10.35 3.47
C GLU A 312 19.91 -9.94 4.22
N VAL A 313 19.15 -8.97 3.69
CA VAL A 313 17.82 -8.60 4.23
C VAL A 313 16.88 -9.80 4.22
N ALA A 314 16.83 -10.55 3.13
CA ALA A 314 16.00 -11.74 3.01
C ALA A 314 16.38 -12.81 4.06
N GLU A 315 17.67 -13.03 4.31
CA GLU A 315 18.16 -13.95 5.35
C GLU A 315 17.67 -13.55 6.76
N HIS A 316 17.69 -12.25 7.08
CA HIS A 316 17.16 -11.75 8.35
C HIS A 316 15.63 -11.84 8.43
N LEU A 317 14.89 -11.54 7.36
CA LEU A 317 13.45 -11.78 7.32
C LEU A 317 13.12 -13.27 7.53
N ILE A 318 13.85 -14.18 6.89
CA ILE A 318 13.66 -15.63 7.06
C ILE A 318 13.89 -16.05 8.51
N SER A 319 14.98 -15.58 9.12
CA SER A 319 15.41 -16.05 10.44
C SER A 319 14.67 -15.41 11.61
N ASP A 320 14.30 -14.13 11.51
CA ASP A 320 13.61 -13.39 12.55
C ASP A 320 12.08 -13.40 12.36
N VAL A 321 11.58 -13.17 11.14
CA VAL A 321 10.11 -13.06 10.89
C VAL A 321 9.50 -14.42 10.52
N GLY A 322 10.20 -15.24 9.73
CA GLY A 322 9.73 -16.56 9.29
C GLY A 322 9.21 -17.49 10.40
N PRO A 323 9.85 -17.57 11.59
CA PRO A 323 9.33 -18.36 12.71
C PRO A 323 7.97 -17.87 13.23
N LEU A 324 7.72 -16.57 13.28
CA LEU A 324 6.43 -16.00 13.70
C LEU A 324 5.33 -16.36 12.70
N LEU A 325 5.61 -16.27 11.39
CA LEU A 325 4.68 -16.64 10.33
C LEU A 325 4.28 -18.12 10.44
N THR A 326 5.28 -18.99 10.64
CA THR A 326 5.07 -20.43 10.77
C THR A 326 4.29 -20.78 12.04
N LYS A 327 4.70 -20.23 13.19
CA LYS A 327 4.07 -20.47 14.51
C LYS A 327 2.59 -20.11 14.49
N ASN A 328 2.24 -18.99 13.87
CA ASN A 328 0.87 -18.47 13.82
C ASN A 328 0.07 -18.92 12.59
N ARG A 329 0.62 -19.80 11.75
CA ARG A 329 -0.03 -20.35 10.54
C ARG A 329 -0.51 -19.25 9.59
N VAL A 330 0.36 -18.29 9.31
CA VAL A 330 0.14 -17.31 8.23
C VAL A 330 -0.02 -18.05 6.91
N ASP A 331 -0.96 -17.60 6.07
CA ASP A 331 -1.28 -18.28 4.83
C ASP A 331 -0.39 -17.83 3.69
N VAL A 332 -0.27 -16.51 3.57
CA VAL A 332 0.47 -15.87 2.48
C VAL A 332 1.27 -14.70 3.02
N PHE A 333 2.52 -14.62 2.59
CA PHE A 333 3.35 -13.44 2.72
C PHE A 333 3.49 -12.78 1.35
N VAL A 334 3.15 -11.50 1.23
CA VAL A 334 3.18 -10.75 -0.04
C VAL A 334 4.22 -9.64 0.05
N ALA A 335 5.05 -9.50 -0.98
CA ALA A 335 6.09 -8.47 -1.05
C ALA A 335 6.24 -7.83 -2.42
N GLY A 336 6.87 -6.65 -2.43
CA GLY A 336 7.24 -5.86 -3.61
C GLY A 336 8.75 -5.75 -3.72
N HIS A 337 9.28 -4.54 -3.89
CA HIS A 337 10.69 -4.15 -3.97
C HIS A 337 11.39 -4.63 -5.25
N TYR A 338 11.26 -5.91 -5.57
CA TYR A 338 11.70 -6.45 -6.85
C TYR A 338 10.59 -6.28 -7.89
N HIS A 339 10.91 -5.60 -8.98
CA HIS A 339 9.97 -5.31 -10.07
C HIS A 339 9.73 -6.49 -11.00
N LEU A 340 9.25 -7.59 -10.43
CA LEU A 340 8.85 -8.81 -11.12
C LEU A 340 7.76 -9.55 -10.33
N TYR A 341 7.23 -10.61 -10.93
CA TYR A 341 6.37 -11.56 -10.24
C TYR A 341 7.13 -12.86 -9.94
N GLU A 342 7.11 -13.32 -8.70
CA GLU A 342 7.60 -14.64 -8.29
C GLU A 342 6.70 -15.27 -7.23
N ARG A 343 6.62 -16.60 -7.26
CA ARG A 343 5.84 -17.38 -6.29
C ARG A 343 6.55 -18.65 -5.87
N THR A 344 6.45 -18.94 -4.59
CA THR A 344 7.00 -20.15 -3.97
C THR A 344 5.97 -21.27 -3.87
N ALA A 345 6.46 -22.48 -3.58
CA ALA A 345 5.68 -23.49 -2.89
C ALA A 345 5.33 -23.00 -1.49
N ALA A 346 4.43 -23.70 -0.78
CA ALA A 346 4.33 -23.49 0.65
C ALA A 346 5.66 -23.87 1.32
N ILE A 347 6.29 -22.92 2.02
CA ILE A 347 7.46 -23.14 2.86
C ILE A 347 6.95 -23.09 4.30
N ASN A 348 7.05 -24.21 5.00
CA ASN A 348 6.49 -24.36 6.37
C ASN A 348 5.01 -23.96 6.49
N GLY A 349 4.23 -24.15 5.43
CA GLY A 349 2.80 -23.82 5.38
C GLY A 349 2.48 -22.42 4.83
N VAL A 350 3.47 -21.56 4.62
CA VAL A 350 3.28 -20.18 4.12
C VAL A 350 3.62 -20.12 2.63
N VAL A 351 2.74 -19.57 1.80
CA VAL A 351 3.06 -19.25 0.40
C VAL A 351 3.64 -17.84 0.33
N HIS A 352 4.77 -17.67 -0.33
CA HIS A 352 5.36 -16.34 -0.54
C HIS A 352 5.12 -15.89 -1.98
N VAL A 353 4.62 -14.67 -2.11
CA VAL A 353 4.32 -14.02 -3.39
C VAL A 353 5.10 -12.72 -3.45
N LEU A 354 5.93 -12.59 -4.47
CA LEU A 354 6.64 -11.38 -4.84
C LEU A 354 5.93 -10.77 -6.05
N ALA A 355 5.46 -9.54 -5.96
CA ALA A 355 4.65 -8.90 -7.00
C ALA A 355 4.82 -7.37 -7.03
N GLY A 356 6.04 -6.91 -7.32
CA GLY A 356 6.38 -5.48 -7.42
C GLY A 356 6.38 -4.92 -8.85
N SER A 357 5.64 -5.49 -9.80
CA SER A 357 5.73 -5.07 -11.22
C SER A 357 4.46 -4.48 -11.84
N PRO A 358 3.63 -3.66 -11.17
CA PRO A 358 2.44 -3.11 -11.81
C PRO A 358 2.77 -2.15 -12.97
N ARG A 359 3.90 -1.43 -12.88
CA ARG A 359 4.37 -0.46 -13.90
C ARG A 359 5.87 -0.46 -14.11
N LEU A 360 6.65 -0.66 -13.05
CA LEU A 360 8.10 -0.81 -13.14
C LEU A 360 8.45 -2.27 -13.42
N MET A 361 9.63 -2.49 -14.02
CA MET A 361 10.09 -3.83 -14.35
C MET A 361 11.61 -3.92 -14.23
N GLU A 362 12.05 -5.00 -13.60
CA GLU A 362 13.46 -5.31 -13.45
C GLU A 362 14.12 -5.64 -14.79
N GLY A 363 15.44 -5.52 -14.82
CA GLY A 363 16.23 -6.16 -15.86
C GLY A 363 16.13 -7.69 -15.78
N PRO A 364 16.36 -8.42 -16.88
CA PRO A 364 16.51 -9.87 -16.80
C PRO A 364 17.68 -10.23 -15.86
N CYS A 365 17.39 -11.02 -14.82
CA CYS A 365 18.36 -11.47 -13.84
C CYS A 365 18.66 -12.98 -14.01
N GLU A 366 19.86 -13.42 -13.63
CA GLU A 366 20.11 -14.85 -13.47
C GLU A 366 19.40 -15.34 -12.20
N ARG A 367 18.66 -16.45 -12.28
CA ARG A 367 17.90 -16.99 -11.15
C ARG A 367 18.67 -18.04 -10.35
N MET A 368 18.56 -17.98 -9.02
CA MET A 368 18.98 -19.02 -8.08
C MET A 368 18.12 -20.27 -8.28
N LYS A 369 18.76 -21.45 -8.26
CA LYS A 369 18.05 -22.73 -8.34
C LYS A 369 17.63 -23.15 -6.93
N THR A 370 16.33 -23.05 -6.64
CA THR A 370 15.79 -23.38 -5.33
C THR A 370 14.61 -24.36 -5.45
N PRO A 371 14.45 -25.33 -4.53
CA PRO A 371 13.39 -26.33 -4.62
C PRO A 371 11.99 -25.75 -4.36
N TRP A 372 11.92 -24.60 -3.68
CA TRP A 372 10.68 -23.92 -3.37
C TRP A 372 10.16 -23.06 -4.52
N TYR A 373 10.97 -22.72 -5.54
CA TYR A 373 10.51 -21.92 -6.68
C TYR A 373 9.37 -22.62 -7.42
N ARG A 374 8.34 -21.87 -7.83
CA ARG A 374 7.22 -22.39 -8.64
C ARG A 374 7.01 -21.61 -9.92
N LYS A 375 6.98 -20.29 -9.85
CA LYS A 375 6.73 -19.42 -10.99
C LYS A 375 7.49 -18.13 -10.81
N GLY A 376 7.99 -17.59 -11.92
CA GLY A 376 8.61 -16.28 -11.98
C GLY A 376 8.42 -15.69 -13.36
N LEU A 377 7.94 -14.46 -13.44
CA LEU A 377 7.57 -13.76 -14.67
C LEU A 377 8.16 -12.35 -14.65
N LEU A 378 8.70 -11.93 -15.79
CA LEU A 378 9.15 -10.56 -16.01
C LEU A 378 8.16 -9.90 -16.97
N THR A 379 7.08 -9.38 -16.41
CA THR A 379 6.04 -8.65 -17.13
C THR A 379 5.36 -7.68 -16.17
N HIS A 380 4.69 -6.66 -16.72
CA HIS A 380 3.87 -5.77 -15.91
C HIS A 380 2.59 -6.48 -15.48
N GLY A 381 2.15 -6.29 -14.24
CA GLY A 381 0.94 -6.92 -13.74
C GLY A 381 0.72 -6.75 -12.24
N TYR A 382 -0.39 -7.30 -11.76
CA TYR A 382 -0.76 -7.25 -10.35
C TYR A 382 -1.38 -8.57 -9.90
N VAL A 383 -1.45 -8.76 -8.57
CA VAL A 383 -2.12 -9.91 -7.98
C VAL A 383 -3.54 -9.52 -7.56
N GLU A 384 -4.53 -10.25 -8.07
CA GLU A 384 -5.89 -10.26 -7.54
C GLU A 384 -6.03 -11.42 -6.56
N LEU A 385 -6.34 -11.12 -5.31
CA LEU A 385 -6.78 -12.07 -4.31
C LEU A 385 -8.31 -12.14 -4.33
N ASP A 386 -8.86 -13.32 -4.58
CA ASP A 386 -10.29 -13.61 -4.51
C ASP A 386 -10.57 -14.42 -3.24
N VAL A 387 -11.15 -13.74 -2.24
CA VAL A 387 -11.54 -14.32 -0.95
C VAL A 387 -12.86 -15.05 -1.14
N VAL A 388 -12.81 -16.38 -1.34
CA VAL A 388 -14.00 -17.15 -1.73
C VAL A 388 -14.87 -17.49 -0.53
N ASN A 389 -14.27 -18.08 0.51
CA ASN A 389 -14.91 -18.48 1.76
C ASN A 389 -13.83 -18.82 2.81
N SER A 390 -14.21 -19.42 3.95
CA SER A 390 -13.30 -19.79 5.05
C SER A 390 -12.27 -20.87 4.71
N SER A 391 -12.41 -21.55 3.57
CA SER A 391 -11.66 -22.75 3.19
C SER A 391 -10.97 -22.64 1.83
N LEU A 392 -11.23 -21.59 1.04
CA LEU A 392 -10.56 -21.32 -0.23
C LEU A 392 -10.21 -19.83 -0.43
N LEU A 393 -8.94 -19.56 -0.74
CA LEU A 393 -8.45 -18.32 -1.36
C LEU A 393 -7.95 -18.62 -2.76
N ASN A 394 -8.33 -17.81 -3.73
CA ASN A 394 -7.76 -17.83 -5.07
C ASN A 394 -6.84 -16.63 -5.28
N PHE A 395 -5.73 -16.86 -5.96
CA PHE A 395 -4.79 -15.82 -6.35
C PHE A 395 -4.59 -15.88 -7.86
N THR A 396 -4.73 -14.75 -8.51
CA THR A 396 -4.52 -14.60 -9.95
C THR A 396 -3.51 -13.50 -10.19
N TYR A 397 -2.42 -13.81 -10.89
CA TYR A 397 -1.53 -12.78 -11.42
C TYR A 397 -1.99 -12.39 -12.82
N TRP A 398 -2.54 -11.18 -12.91
CA TRP A 398 -2.96 -10.54 -14.15
C TRP A 398 -1.77 -9.80 -14.74
N GLY A 399 -1.22 -10.30 -15.84
CA GLY A 399 -0.04 -9.73 -16.47
C GLY A 399 -0.28 -9.31 -17.91
N TYR A 400 0.49 -8.33 -18.36
CA TYR A 400 0.49 -7.85 -19.74
C TYR A 400 1.05 -8.91 -20.68
N ASN A 401 0.25 -9.27 -21.68
CA ASN A 401 0.64 -10.16 -22.75
C ASN A 401 0.96 -9.34 -23.99
N ALA A 402 2.26 -9.15 -24.27
CA ALA A 402 2.72 -8.35 -25.40
C ALA A 402 2.28 -8.89 -26.76
N THR A 403 2.02 -10.21 -26.89
CA THR A 403 1.53 -10.80 -28.13
C THR A 403 0.07 -10.45 -28.39
N LEU A 404 -0.75 -10.37 -27.34
CA LEU A 404 -2.17 -10.05 -27.44
C LEU A 404 -2.50 -8.56 -27.23
N GLY A 405 -1.52 -7.76 -26.79
CA GLY A 405 -1.71 -6.35 -26.46
C GLY A 405 -2.72 -6.11 -25.33
N SER A 406 -2.86 -7.05 -24.39
CA SER A 406 -3.89 -7.03 -23.36
C SER A 406 -3.45 -7.69 -22.04
N ILE A 407 -4.15 -7.37 -20.95
CA ILE A 407 -3.97 -8.02 -19.65
C ILE A 407 -4.67 -9.38 -19.66
N THR A 408 -3.96 -10.42 -19.23
CA THR A 408 -4.46 -11.81 -19.20
C THR A 408 -3.96 -12.52 -17.94
N VAL A 409 -4.57 -13.66 -17.61
CA VAL A 409 -4.08 -14.52 -16.52
C VAL A 409 -2.74 -15.14 -16.92
N GLN A 410 -1.68 -14.82 -16.16
CA GLN A 410 -0.31 -15.30 -16.41
C GLN A 410 0.17 -16.34 -15.37
N ASP A 411 -0.39 -16.29 -14.16
CA ASP A 411 -0.34 -17.36 -13.17
C ASP A 411 -1.63 -17.38 -12.35
N ALA A 412 -2.00 -18.56 -11.85
CA ALA A 412 -3.11 -18.70 -10.93
C ALA A 412 -2.85 -19.87 -9.98
N PHE A 413 -3.19 -19.70 -8.72
CA PHE A 413 -3.12 -20.74 -7.70
C PHE A 413 -4.18 -20.51 -6.63
N TYR A 414 -4.36 -21.49 -5.76
CA TYR A 414 -5.24 -21.38 -4.62
C TYR A 414 -4.56 -21.86 -3.35
N VAL A 415 -5.00 -21.31 -2.23
CA VAL A 415 -4.68 -21.80 -0.88
C VAL A 415 -5.98 -22.32 -0.30
N SER A 416 -5.95 -23.54 0.24
CA SER A 416 -7.13 -24.19 0.78
C SER A 416 -6.87 -24.75 2.17
N LYS A 417 -7.88 -24.63 3.04
CA LYS A 417 -7.90 -25.21 4.39
C LYS A 417 -9.09 -26.17 4.50
N PRO A 418 -8.96 -27.23 5.33
CA PRO A 418 -10.05 -28.16 5.59
C PRO A 418 -11.29 -27.50 6.20
#